data_AF-A0A2N8ERD5-F1
#
_entry.id   AF-A0A2N8ERD5-F1
#
_cell.length_a   1.000
_cell.length_b   1.000
_cell.length_c   1.000
_cell.angle_alpha   90.00
_cell.angle_beta   90.00
_cell.angle_gamma   90.00
#
_symmetry.space_group_name_H-M   'P 1'
#
loop_
_entity.id
_entity.type
_entity.pdbx_description
1 polymer ?
#
loop_
_entity_poly.entity_id
_entity_poly.type
_entity_poly.pdbx_seq_one_letter_code
_entity_poly.pdbx_strand_id
1 'polypeptide(L)'
;IGVLLLLGSIWLGGQIAADPVWAKAFTFTGIQITWMLIGYGFVAAVLPVWLILAPRDYLSTFLKIGTIVALAIGILVTMPELRMPALTQFVDGTGPVWKGGLFPFLFITIACGAVSGFHSLIASGTTPKLLASEGHARYIGYGGMLMESFVAIMAMVAASVIDPGVYFAMNSPAAVVGADAVTVAQTVSSWGFAITPEALQAVAHDIGETTILARAGGAPTLAVGIAQILHSVLPGENTMAFWYHFAILFEALFILTAVDAGTRAGRFMLQDLLGSFVPALKRTESWTANLVATAGCVAMWGYLLYQGVIDPLGGINTLWPLFGISNQMLAGIALMLGTVVLIKMKRQRYVWVTLLPAVWLLICTTTAGFIKLFDANPAIGFLALAKKYSDALANGQVLAPAKSIDQMQHVIFNAYTNATLTALFLFVVFSILFFALKVGIAAWGTKERTDKEAPYQALPDA
;
A
#
# COMPACT_ATOMS: atom_id res chain seq x y z
N ILE A 1 13.42 -27.04 -8.65
CA ILE A 1 12.23 -27.72 -8.08
C ILE A 1 11.15 -26.72 -7.67
N GLY A 2 11.38 -25.82 -6.69
CA GLY A 2 10.31 -24.93 -6.21
C GLY A 2 9.67 -24.02 -7.27
N VAL A 3 10.44 -23.46 -8.22
CA VAL A 3 9.87 -22.69 -9.35
C VAL A 3 8.98 -23.55 -10.24
N LEU A 4 9.37 -24.78 -10.54
CA LEU A 4 8.56 -25.70 -11.34
C LEU A 4 7.27 -26.10 -10.63
N LEU A 5 7.35 -26.34 -9.31
CA LEU A 5 6.17 -26.61 -8.49
C LEU A 5 5.24 -25.39 -8.42
N LEU A 6 5.80 -24.18 -8.29
CA LEU A 6 5.02 -22.93 -8.32
C LEU A 6 4.27 -22.78 -9.66
N LEU A 7 4.97 -22.90 -10.79
CA LEU A 7 4.35 -22.84 -12.12
C LEU A 7 3.30 -23.94 -12.31
N GLY A 8 3.59 -25.16 -11.83
CA GLY A 8 2.64 -26.26 -11.82
C GLY A 8 1.38 -25.96 -10.98
N SER A 9 1.54 -25.34 -9.80
CA SER A 9 0.42 -24.92 -8.96
C SER A 9 -0.44 -23.84 -9.61
N ILE A 10 0.17 -22.90 -10.35
CA ILE A 10 -0.57 -21.86 -11.09
C ILE A 10 -1.42 -22.51 -12.18
N TRP A 11 -0.82 -23.41 -12.96
CA TRP A 11 -1.51 -24.13 -14.02
C TRP A 11 -2.64 -25.02 -13.49
N LEU A 12 -2.39 -25.78 -12.40
CA LEU A 12 -3.40 -26.58 -11.72
C LEU A 12 -4.52 -25.72 -11.12
N GLY A 13 -4.19 -24.52 -10.61
CA GLY A 13 -5.16 -23.56 -10.11
C GLY A 13 -6.19 -23.16 -11.17
N GLY A 14 -5.76 -22.99 -12.42
CA GLY A 14 -6.66 -22.76 -13.55
C GLY A 14 -7.64 -23.91 -13.79
N GLN A 15 -7.18 -25.16 -13.64
CA GLN A 15 -8.07 -26.32 -13.75
C GLN A 15 -9.05 -26.43 -12.59
N ILE A 16 -8.59 -26.15 -11.36
CA ILE A 16 -9.43 -26.11 -10.16
C ILE A 16 -10.54 -25.06 -10.31
N ALA A 17 -10.21 -23.89 -10.88
CA ALA A 17 -11.19 -22.83 -11.12
C ALA A 17 -12.24 -23.20 -12.19
N ALA A 18 -11.89 -24.06 -13.14
CA ALA A 18 -12.82 -24.56 -14.16
C ALA A 18 -13.70 -25.71 -13.65
N ASP A 19 -13.28 -26.43 -12.61
CA ASP A 19 -14.02 -27.57 -12.06
C ASP A 19 -15.23 -27.11 -11.22
N PRO A 20 -16.46 -27.54 -11.52
CA PRO A 20 -17.67 -27.08 -10.83
C PRO A 20 -17.74 -27.37 -9.33
N VAL A 21 -17.02 -28.39 -8.85
CA VAL A 21 -16.98 -28.81 -7.45
C VAL A 21 -15.85 -28.09 -6.73
N TRP A 22 -14.62 -28.16 -7.28
CA TRP A 22 -13.44 -27.59 -6.65
C TRP A 22 -13.42 -26.06 -6.72
N ALA A 23 -13.96 -25.45 -7.77
CA ALA A 23 -14.09 -24.00 -7.85
C ALA A 23 -14.89 -23.46 -6.65
N LYS A 24 -16.02 -24.11 -6.32
CA LYS A 24 -16.83 -23.74 -5.15
C LYS A 24 -16.09 -23.94 -3.84
N ALA A 25 -15.27 -25.00 -3.73
CA ALA A 25 -14.47 -25.28 -2.54
C ALA A 25 -13.41 -24.20 -2.26
N PHE A 26 -12.89 -23.55 -3.32
CA PHE A 26 -11.90 -22.47 -3.21
C PHE A 26 -12.49 -21.05 -3.38
N THR A 27 -13.82 -20.93 -3.52
CA THR A 27 -14.51 -19.63 -3.59
C THR A 27 -14.91 -19.17 -2.19
N PHE A 28 -14.03 -18.40 -1.55
CA PHE A 28 -14.25 -17.86 -0.22
C PHE A 28 -14.86 -16.45 -0.26
N THR A 29 -15.70 -16.14 0.71
CA THR A 29 -16.19 -14.77 0.91
C THR A 29 -15.05 -13.86 1.38
N GLY A 30 -15.17 -12.55 1.17
CA GLY A 30 -14.16 -11.58 1.64
C GLY A 30 -13.87 -11.69 3.14
N ILE A 31 -14.90 -11.99 3.95
CA ILE A 31 -14.75 -12.19 5.40
C ILE A 31 -13.94 -13.46 5.70
N GLN A 32 -14.19 -14.56 4.98
CA GLN A 32 -13.41 -15.79 5.13
C GLN A 32 -11.94 -15.57 4.76
N ILE A 33 -11.69 -14.90 3.62
CA ILE A 33 -10.33 -14.54 3.19
C ILE A 33 -9.64 -13.67 4.23
N THR A 34 -10.35 -12.70 4.82
CA THR A 34 -9.82 -11.84 5.88
C THR A 34 -9.30 -12.66 7.06
N TRP A 35 -10.10 -13.60 7.57
CA TRP A 35 -9.67 -14.45 8.69
C TRP A 35 -8.53 -15.39 8.33
N MET A 36 -8.50 -15.90 7.09
CA MET A 36 -7.38 -16.68 6.59
C MET A 36 -6.09 -15.86 6.53
N LEU A 37 -6.14 -14.61 6.07
CA LEU A 37 -5.00 -13.69 6.03
C LEU A 37 -4.50 -13.31 7.43
N ILE A 38 -5.41 -13.06 8.37
CA ILE A 38 -5.07 -12.80 9.77
C ILE A 38 -4.37 -14.01 10.39
N GLY A 39 -4.93 -15.21 10.23
CA GLY A 39 -4.34 -16.46 10.71
C GLY A 39 -2.98 -16.73 10.07
N TYR A 40 -2.88 -16.55 8.75
CA TYR A 40 -1.63 -16.65 8.00
C TYR A 40 -0.58 -15.68 8.52
N GLY A 41 -0.91 -14.39 8.68
CA GLY A 41 0.01 -13.37 9.16
C GLY A 41 0.53 -13.65 10.56
N PHE A 42 -0.32 -14.18 11.45
CA PHE A 42 0.11 -14.64 12.78
C PHE A 42 1.12 -15.80 12.69
N VAL A 43 0.75 -16.88 11.99
CA VAL A 43 1.61 -18.07 11.86
C VAL A 43 2.94 -17.72 11.19
N ALA A 44 2.90 -16.95 10.09
CA ALA A 44 4.08 -16.53 9.35
C ALA A 44 5.02 -15.68 10.23
N ALA A 45 4.50 -14.72 11.00
CA ALA A 45 5.34 -13.84 11.81
C ALA A 45 5.92 -14.50 13.07
N VAL A 46 5.22 -15.50 13.65
CA VAL A 46 5.70 -16.29 14.79
C VAL A 46 6.83 -17.22 14.38
N LEU A 47 6.68 -17.90 13.23
CA LEU A 47 7.63 -18.92 12.81
C LEU A 47 9.01 -18.34 12.43
N PRO A 48 10.09 -19.15 12.53
CA PRO A 48 11.43 -18.72 12.15
C PRO A 48 11.52 -18.26 10.69
N VAL A 49 12.35 -17.24 10.44
CA VAL A 49 12.53 -16.62 9.11
C VAL A 49 12.94 -17.65 8.05
N TRP A 50 13.81 -18.59 8.41
CA TRP A 50 14.32 -19.62 7.48
C TRP A 50 13.25 -20.65 7.07
N LEU A 51 12.19 -20.83 7.84
CA LEU A 51 11.20 -21.88 7.61
C LEU A 51 10.15 -21.47 6.56
N ILE A 52 9.61 -20.25 6.66
CA ILE A 52 8.56 -19.76 5.76
C ILE A 52 9.04 -18.58 4.92
N LEU A 53 9.51 -17.51 5.57
CA LEU A 53 9.77 -16.23 4.91
C LEU A 53 10.85 -16.37 3.82
N ALA A 54 12.03 -16.91 4.18
CA ALA A 54 13.15 -17.02 3.26
C ALA A 54 12.85 -17.87 2.01
N PRO A 55 12.35 -19.13 2.09
CA PRO A 55 12.07 -19.92 0.90
C PRO A 55 10.93 -19.33 0.05
N ARG A 56 9.92 -18.75 0.70
CA ARG A 56 8.80 -18.09 0.02
C ARG A 56 9.27 -16.85 -0.73
N ASP A 57 10.01 -15.96 -0.08
CA ASP A 57 10.49 -14.73 -0.69
C ASP A 57 11.49 -15.01 -1.80
N TYR A 58 12.31 -16.06 -1.67
CA TYR A 58 13.19 -16.52 -2.74
C TYR A 58 12.40 -16.94 -4.00
N LEU A 59 11.36 -17.76 -3.85
CA LEU A 59 10.49 -18.16 -4.96
C LEU A 59 9.74 -16.97 -5.56
N SER A 60 9.22 -16.11 -4.69
CA SER A 60 8.50 -14.90 -5.09
C SER A 60 9.43 -13.94 -5.87
N THR A 61 10.72 -13.88 -5.54
CA THR A 61 11.70 -13.03 -6.24
C THR A 61 11.86 -13.43 -7.71
N PHE A 62 11.91 -14.73 -8.03
CA PHE A 62 11.98 -15.16 -9.44
C PHE A 62 10.73 -14.78 -10.22
N LEU A 63 9.56 -14.98 -9.62
CA LEU A 63 8.30 -14.56 -10.24
C LEU A 63 8.28 -13.05 -10.43
N LYS A 64 8.69 -12.29 -9.41
CA LYS A 64 8.69 -10.82 -9.45
C LYS A 64 9.62 -10.28 -10.52
N ILE A 65 10.88 -10.68 -10.51
CA ILE A 65 11.87 -10.24 -11.50
C ILE A 65 11.44 -10.70 -12.90
N GLY A 66 10.95 -11.93 -13.04
CA GLY A 66 10.45 -12.46 -14.30
C GLY A 66 9.32 -11.62 -14.89
N THR A 67 8.28 -11.31 -14.10
CA THR A 67 7.15 -10.48 -14.54
C THR A 67 7.59 -9.05 -14.89
N ILE A 68 8.44 -8.44 -14.07
CA ILE A 68 8.99 -7.09 -14.30
C ILE A 68 9.78 -7.04 -15.60
N VAL A 69 10.65 -8.02 -15.84
CA VAL A 69 11.44 -8.10 -17.08
C VAL A 69 10.55 -8.36 -18.29
N ALA A 70 9.57 -9.26 -18.18
CA ALA A 70 8.61 -9.52 -19.24
C ALA A 70 7.80 -8.26 -19.60
N LEU A 71 7.33 -7.52 -18.59
CA LEU A 71 6.63 -6.25 -18.79
C LEU A 71 7.53 -5.20 -19.42
N ALA A 72 8.76 -5.06 -18.95
CA ALA A 72 9.73 -4.11 -19.51
C ALA A 72 10.00 -4.38 -20.99
N ILE A 73 10.27 -5.65 -21.34
CA ILE A 73 10.44 -6.09 -22.73
C ILE A 73 9.15 -5.83 -23.52
N GLY A 74 7.99 -6.15 -22.94
CA GLY A 74 6.70 -5.93 -23.57
C GLY A 74 6.48 -4.47 -23.94
N ILE A 75 6.74 -3.54 -23.01
CA ILE A 75 6.63 -2.09 -23.25
C ILE A 75 7.59 -1.64 -24.36
N LEU A 76 8.84 -2.11 -24.36
CA LEU A 76 9.84 -1.71 -25.36
C LEU A 76 9.51 -2.24 -26.76
N VAL A 77 8.93 -3.42 -26.87
CA VAL A 77 8.55 -4.04 -28.14
C VAL A 77 7.27 -3.42 -28.69
N THR A 78 6.26 -3.24 -27.85
CA THR A 78 4.94 -2.77 -28.29
C THR A 78 4.87 -1.26 -28.44
N MET A 79 5.72 -0.53 -27.71
CA MET A 79 5.74 0.94 -27.65
C MET A 79 4.31 1.51 -27.56
N PRO A 80 3.56 1.13 -26.52
CA PRO A 80 2.12 1.36 -26.49
C PRO A 80 1.85 2.87 -26.34
N GLU A 81 0.86 3.36 -27.07
CA GLU A 81 0.42 4.74 -26.97
C GLU A 81 -0.20 4.98 -25.59
N LEU A 82 0.27 6.04 -24.91
CA LEU A 82 -0.33 6.48 -23.65
C LEU A 82 -1.65 7.20 -23.97
N ARG A 83 -2.77 6.52 -23.71
CA ARG A 83 -4.12 7.04 -23.98
C ARG A 83 -4.62 8.01 -22.92
N MET A 84 -4.11 7.91 -21.68
CA MET A 84 -4.47 8.83 -20.61
C MET A 84 -3.88 10.23 -20.86
N PRO A 85 -4.69 11.31 -20.85
CA PRO A 85 -4.18 12.67 -20.99
C PRO A 85 -3.19 13.03 -19.87
N ALA A 86 -2.16 13.81 -20.21
CA ALA A 86 -1.17 14.28 -19.23
C ALA A 86 -1.80 15.10 -18.08
N LEU A 87 -2.86 15.85 -18.38
CA LEU A 87 -3.71 16.52 -17.40
C LEU A 87 -5.17 16.21 -17.74
N THR A 88 -5.94 15.81 -16.74
CA THR A 88 -7.39 15.62 -16.85
C THR A 88 -8.13 16.78 -16.21
N GLN A 89 -9.43 16.91 -16.49
CA GLN A 89 -10.28 17.91 -15.83
C GLN A 89 -10.34 17.77 -14.30
N PHE A 90 -9.92 16.62 -13.75
CA PHE A 90 -9.96 16.32 -12.32
C PHE A 90 -8.76 16.86 -11.52
N VAL A 91 -7.82 17.56 -12.18
CA VAL A 91 -6.67 18.21 -11.53
C VAL A 91 -7.11 19.26 -10.49
N ASP A 92 -8.32 19.80 -10.65
CA ASP A 92 -8.98 20.73 -9.72
C ASP A 92 -9.43 20.08 -8.39
N GLY A 93 -9.31 18.75 -8.27
CA GLY A 93 -9.68 17.98 -7.09
C GLY A 93 -11.10 17.44 -7.07
N THR A 94 -11.83 17.55 -8.18
CA THR A 94 -13.19 17.00 -8.33
C THR A 94 -13.22 15.52 -8.71
N GLY A 95 -12.03 14.89 -8.83
CA GLY A 95 -11.85 13.51 -9.29
C GLY A 95 -12.77 12.46 -8.64
N PRO A 96 -13.16 11.40 -9.39
CA PRO A 96 -14.09 10.39 -8.89
C PRO A 96 -13.42 9.40 -7.92
N VAL A 97 -12.12 9.15 -8.10
CA VAL A 97 -11.33 8.20 -7.28
C VAL A 97 -10.81 8.86 -6.00
N TRP A 98 -10.41 10.13 -6.09
CA TRP A 98 -9.85 10.89 -4.97
C TRP A 98 -10.36 12.32 -4.97
N LYS A 99 -10.70 12.83 -3.78
CA LYS A 99 -11.17 14.20 -3.56
C LYS A 99 -10.06 15.07 -2.96
N GLY A 100 -9.82 16.21 -3.58
CA GLY A 100 -8.76 17.17 -3.23
C GLY A 100 -7.81 17.44 -4.39
N GLY A 101 -7.28 18.67 -4.47
CA GLY A 101 -6.43 19.12 -5.57
C GLY A 101 -5.10 18.38 -5.68
N LEU A 102 -4.41 18.51 -6.82
CA LEU A 102 -3.17 17.74 -7.10
C LEU A 102 -2.10 17.88 -6.00
N PHE A 103 -1.84 19.10 -5.51
CA PHE A 103 -0.92 19.32 -4.40
C PHE A 103 -1.69 19.76 -3.14
N PRO A 104 -1.35 19.21 -1.94
CA PRO A 104 -0.25 18.27 -1.65
C PRO A 104 -0.60 16.79 -1.86
N PHE A 105 -1.83 16.47 -2.32
CA PHE A 105 -2.35 15.11 -2.31
C PHE A 105 -1.54 14.11 -3.13
N LEU A 106 -0.88 14.54 -4.22
CA LEU A 106 0.01 13.72 -5.05
C LEU A 106 1.04 12.95 -4.22
N PHE A 107 1.62 13.58 -3.19
CA PHE A 107 2.65 12.93 -2.37
C PHE A 107 2.07 11.86 -1.47
N ILE A 108 0.80 11.96 -1.06
CA ILE A 108 0.17 10.97 -0.19
C ILE A 108 -0.63 9.92 -0.98
N THR A 109 -1.03 10.20 -2.21
CA THR A 109 -1.69 9.22 -3.07
C THR A 109 -0.69 8.25 -3.71
N ILE A 110 0.51 8.73 -4.05
CA ILE A 110 1.61 7.91 -4.53
C ILE A 110 2.44 7.46 -3.32
N ALA A 111 2.10 6.30 -2.77
CA ALA A 111 2.74 5.79 -1.56
C ALA A 111 4.14 5.20 -1.79
N CYS A 112 4.38 4.52 -2.93
CA CYS A 112 5.63 3.80 -3.21
C CYS A 112 6.16 4.17 -4.60
N GLY A 113 7.46 3.97 -4.84
CA GLY A 113 8.12 4.27 -6.13
C GLY A 113 8.87 5.61 -6.21
N ALA A 114 8.26 6.71 -5.75
CA ALA A 114 8.94 8.01 -5.70
C ALA A 114 9.64 8.25 -4.34
N VAL A 115 8.92 7.97 -3.25
CA VAL A 115 9.40 8.02 -1.86
C VAL A 115 8.61 6.96 -1.08
N SER A 116 9.28 6.12 -0.30
CA SER A 116 8.62 5.11 0.54
C SER A 116 9.17 5.07 1.97
N GLY A 117 8.31 5.42 2.93
CA GLY A 117 8.64 5.35 4.35
C GLY A 117 8.66 3.92 4.86
N PHE A 118 7.71 3.10 4.42
CA PHE A 118 7.64 1.69 4.77
C PHE A 118 8.93 0.96 4.38
N HIS A 119 9.42 1.11 3.14
CA HIS A 119 10.67 0.45 2.73
C HIS A 119 11.87 0.91 3.58
N SER A 120 11.96 2.20 3.89
CA SER A 120 13.08 2.75 4.67
C SER A 120 13.15 2.20 6.11
N LEU A 121 12.01 2.02 6.78
CA LEU A 121 11.98 1.57 8.17
C LEU A 121 11.86 0.05 8.30
N ILE A 122 11.10 -0.61 7.44
CA ILE A 122 10.91 -2.06 7.50
C ILE A 122 12.16 -2.82 7.06
N ALA A 123 12.95 -2.25 6.14
CA ALA A 123 14.26 -2.80 5.78
C ALA A 123 15.14 -2.99 7.02
N SER A 124 15.01 -2.17 8.06
CA SER A 124 15.78 -2.33 9.31
C SER A 124 15.48 -3.65 10.05
N GLY A 125 14.27 -4.21 9.88
CA GLY A 125 13.83 -5.41 10.60
C GLY A 125 14.29 -6.74 9.97
N THR A 126 14.52 -6.75 8.65
CA THR A 126 14.83 -7.95 7.86
C THR A 126 16.18 -7.87 7.17
N THR A 127 16.50 -6.76 6.49
CA THR A 127 17.70 -6.64 5.64
C THR A 127 19.00 -6.84 6.43
N PRO A 128 19.26 -6.15 7.56
CA PRO A 128 20.50 -6.35 8.33
C PRO A 128 20.75 -7.80 8.76
N LYS A 129 19.69 -8.61 8.95
CA LYS A 129 19.79 -10.01 9.38
C LYS A 129 20.10 -10.97 8.23
N LEU A 130 19.96 -10.50 6.98
CA LEU A 130 20.19 -11.29 5.77
C LEU A 130 21.44 -10.81 4.99
N LEU A 131 22.00 -9.66 5.36
CA LEU A 131 23.24 -9.16 4.76
C LEU A 131 24.44 -10.00 5.23
N ALA A 132 25.22 -10.50 4.27
CA ALA A 132 26.48 -11.18 4.57
C ALA A 132 27.59 -10.23 5.05
N SER A 133 27.56 -8.96 4.64
CA SER A 133 28.50 -7.94 5.07
C SER A 133 27.85 -6.54 4.99
N GLU A 134 28.37 -5.59 5.79
CA GLU A 134 27.93 -4.19 5.76
C GLU A 134 28.16 -3.54 4.38
N GLY A 135 29.23 -3.92 3.69
CA GLY A 135 29.54 -3.42 2.34
C GLY A 135 28.42 -3.69 1.33
N HIS A 136 27.60 -4.72 1.53
CA HIS A 136 26.46 -5.05 0.68
C HIS A 136 25.24 -4.16 0.94
N ALA A 137 25.17 -3.44 2.08
CA ALA A 137 24.02 -2.62 2.44
C ALA A 137 23.74 -1.53 1.39
N ARG A 138 24.79 -0.89 0.87
CA ARG A 138 24.64 0.13 -0.18
C ARG A 138 24.06 -0.45 -1.46
N TYR A 139 24.62 -1.57 -1.94
CA TYR A 139 24.19 -2.19 -3.20
C TYR A 139 22.74 -2.68 -3.10
N ILE A 140 22.39 -3.39 -2.02
CA ILE A 140 21.06 -3.96 -1.82
C ILE A 140 20.03 -2.86 -1.56
N GLY A 141 20.32 -1.91 -0.66
CA GLY A 141 19.38 -0.83 -0.33
C GLY A 141 19.16 0.13 -1.50
N TYR A 142 20.22 0.64 -2.10
CA TYR A 142 20.10 1.58 -3.23
C TYR A 142 19.57 0.88 -4.49
N GLY A 143 20.07 -0.32 -4.80
CA GLY A 143 19.58 -1.12 -5.93
C GLY A 143 18.12 -1.50 -5.78
N GLY A 144 17.67 -1.86 -4.57
CA GLY A 144 16.26 -2.14 -4.28
C GLY A 144 15.36 -0.93 -4.57
N MET A 145 15.76 0.27 -4.14
CA MET A 145 14.99 1.49 -4.43
C MET A 145 14.96 1.86 -5.91
N LEU A 146 16.05 1.64 -6.64
CA LEU A 146 16.06 1.82 -8.11
C LEU A 146 15.10 0.85 -8.80
N MET A 147 15.06 -0.42 -8.37
CA MET A 147 14.11 -1.40 -8.89
C MET A 147 12.67 -1.01 -8.56
N GLU A 148 12.39 -0.51 -7.35
CA GLU A 148 11.06 -0.02 -7.00
C GLU A 148 10.62 1.17 -7.87
N SER A 149 11.54 2.12 -8.12
CA SER A 149 11.30 3.26 -8.99
C SER A 149 11.01 2.82 -10.43
N PHE A 150 11.75 1.81 -10.92
CA PHE A 150 11.54 1.24 -12.24
C PHE A 150 10.15 0.57 -12.37
N VAL A 151 9.73 -0.20 -11.35
CA VAL A 151 8.40 -0.81 -11.31
C VAL A 151 7.30 0.26 -11.28
N ALA A 152 7.49 1.35 -10.54
CA ALA A 152 6.53 2.44 -10.49
C ALA A 152 6.31 3.11 -11.85
N ILE A 153 7.39 3.32 -12.62
CA ILE A 153 7.30 3.83 -14.00
C ILE A 153 6.52 2.85 -14.89
N MET A 154 6.82 1.55 -14.81
CA MET A 154 6.09 0.55 -15.60
C MET A 154 4.61 0.47 -15.21
N ALA A 155 4.28 0.59 -13.93
CA ALA A 155 2.90 0.63 -13.47
C ALA A 155 2.15 1.85 -14.00
N MET A 156 2.81 3.02 -14.04
CA MET A 156 2.26 4.23 -14.65
C MET A 156 2.01 4.05 -16.16
N VAL A 157 2.95 3.44 -16.88
CA VAL A 157 2.77 3.09 -18.31
C VAL A 157 1.58 2.14 -18.46
N ALA A 158 1.56 1.02 -17.73
CA ALA A 158 0.49 0.02 -17.80
C ALA A 158 -0.88 0.63 -17.53
N ALA A 159 -1.01 1.52 -16.53
CA ALA A 159 -2.26 2.22 -16.24
C ALA A 159 -2.66 3.23 -17.32
N SER A 160 -1.68 3.90 -17.95
CA SER A 160 -1.92 4.98 -18.92
C SER A 160 -2.18 4.47 -20.35
N VAL A 161 -1.89 3.20 -20.63
CA VAL A 161 -2.23 2.53 -21.91
C VAL A 161 -3.70 2.13 -21.96
N ILE A 162 -4.31 1.87 -20.80
CA ILE A 162 -5.72 1.51 -20.70
C ILE A 162 -6.58 2.67 -21.22
N ASP A 163 -7.63 2.32 -21.98
CA ASP A 163 -8.62 3.29 -22.40
C ASP A 163 -9.16 4.08 -21.19
N PRO A 164 -9.17 5.43 -21.22
CA PRO A 164 -9.61 6.23 -20.08
C PRO A 164 -11.02 5.89 -19.60
N GLY A 165 -11.94 5.55 -20.51
CA GLY A 165 -13.30 5.14 -20.17
C GLY A 165 -13.32 3.85 -19.37
N VAL A 166 -12.52 2.86 -19.78
CA VAL A 166 -12.32 1.61 -19.04
C VAL A 166 -11.65 1.89 -17.69
N TYR A 167 -10.59 2.69 -17.66
CA TYR A 167 -9.87 3.06 -16.43
C TYR A 167 -10.80 3.65 -15.38
N PHE A 168 -11.64 4.62 -15.76
CA PHE A 168 -12.57 5.27 -14.84
C PHE A 168 -13.73 4.36 -14.45
N ALA A 169 -14.23 3.51 -15.34
CA ALA A 169 -15.26 2.52 -15.01
C ALA A 169 -14.78 1.49 -13.98
N MET A 170 -13.50 1.10 -14.06
CA MET A 170 -12.88 0.17 -13.12
C MET A 170 -12.61 0.79 -11.75
N ASN A 171 -12.04 2.01 -11.73
CA ASN A 171 -11.49 2.61 -10.52
C ASN A 171 -12.46 3.52 -9.76
N SER A 172 -13.54 3.97 -10.38
CA SER A 172 -14.50 4.85 -9.72
C SER A 172 -15.43 4.06 -8.78
N PRO A 173 -15.75 4.59 -7.59
CA PRO A 173 -16.67 3.93 -6.67
C PRO A 173 -18.07 3.77 -7.28
N ALA A 174 -18.74 2.64 -7.01
CA ALA A 174 -20.10 2.39 -7.50
C ALA A 174 -21.12 3.46 -7.03
N ALA A 175 -20.86 4.10 -5.89
CA ALA A 175 -21.66 5.23 -5.40
C ALA A 175 -21.58 6.49 -6.30
N VAL A 176 -20.56 6.58 -7.15
CA VAL A 176 -20.32 7.71 -8.08
C VAL A 176 -20.77 7.35 -9.50
N VAL A 177 -20.44 6.16 -9.99
CA VAL A 177 -20.69 5.76 -11.39
C VAL A 177 -21.88 4.82 -11.59
N GLY A 178 -22.47 4.30 -10.51
CA GLY A 178 -23.49 3.24 -10.58
C GLY A 178 -22.89 1.84 -10.45
N ALA A 179 -23.77 0.82 -10.46
CA ALA A 179 -23.40 -0.57 -10.22
C ALA A 179 -23.49 -1.45 -11.49
N ASP A 180 -24.14 -0.97 -12.54
CA ASP A 180 -24.34 -1.70 -13.80
C ASP A 180 -23.61 -1.04 -14.97
N ALA A 181 -23.32 -1.82 -16.01
CA ALA A 181 -22.53 -1.35 -17.15
C ALA A 181 -23.18 -0.18 -17.91
N VAL A 182 -24.51 -0.08 -17.90
CA VAL A 182 -25.24 0.98 -18.62
C VAL A 182 -25.06 2.31 -17.90
N THR A 183 -25.36 2.34 -16.60
CA THR A 183 -25.21 3.55 -15.78
C THR A 183 -23.75 4.01 -15.72
N VAL A 184 -22.81 3.06 -15.59
CA VAL A 184 -21.37 3.38 -15.58
C VAL A 184 -20.93 3.98 -16.90
N ALA A 185 -21.29 3.37 -18.03
CA ALA A 185 -20.91 3.87 -19.34
C ALA A 185 -21.46 5.27 -19.63
N GLN A 186 -22.72 5.51 -19.24
CA GLN A 186 -23.35 6.83 -19.35
C GLN A 186 -22.63 7.88 -18.50
N THR A 187 -22.33 7.55 -17.25
CA THR A 187 -21.69 8.48 -16.30
C THR A 187 -20.27 8.82 -16.75
N VAL A 188 -19.47 7.81 -17.10
CA VAL A 188 -18.08 8.01 -17.54
C VAL A 188 -18.04 8.76 -18.87
N SER A 189 -18.95 8.47 -19.80
CA SER A 189 -19.08 9.22 -21.05
C SER A 189 -19.48 10.68 -20.82
N SER A 190 -20.29 10.98 -19.79
CA SER A 190 -20.63 12.36 -19.42
C SER A 190 -19.42 13.17 -18.96
N TRP A 191 -18.33 12.50 -18.55
CA TRP A 191 -17.05 13.14 -18.22
C TRP A 191 -16.17 13.35 -19.46
N GLY A 192 -16.64 13.06 -20.67
CA GLY A 192 -15.86 13.20 -21.90
C GLY A 192 -14.98 11.99 -22.22
N PHE A 193 -15.11 10.87 -21.49
CA PHE A 193 -14.44 9.61 -21.80
C PHE A 193 -15.43 8.63 -22.42
N ALA A 194 -15.55 8.68 -23.75
CA ALA A 194 -16.54 7.90 -24.48
C ALA A 194 -16.33 6.39 -24.28
N ILE A 195 -17.33 5.71 -23.74
CA ILE A 195 -17.32 4.27 -23.50
C ILE A 195 -18.73 3.69 -23.59
N THR A 196 -18.86 2.45 -24.07
CA THR A 196 -20.16 1.78 -24.17
C THR A 196 -20.27 0.61 -23.19
N PRO A 197 -21.49 0.20 -22.81
CA PRO A 197 -21.70 -0.97 -21.96
C PRO A 197 -21.12 -2.25 -22.57
N GLU A 198 -21.21 -2.40 -23.90
CA GLU A 198 -20.70 -3.54 -24.64
C GLU A 198 -19.17 -3.59 -24.59
N ALA A 199 -18.49 -2.43 -24.68
CA ALA A 199 -17.05 -2.36 -24.53
C ALA A 199 -16.60 -2.77 -23.11
N LEU A 200 -17.31 -2.34 -22.07
CA LEU A 200 -17.02 -2.75 -20.68
C LEU A 200 -17.21 -4.26 -20.48
N GLN A 201 -18.24 -4.85 -21.09
CA GLN A 201 -18.49 -6.29 -21.05
C GLN A 201 -17.46 -7.08 -21.87
N ALA A 202 -17.05 -6.57 -23.03
CA ALA A 202 -16.01 -7.18 -23.85
C ALA A 202 -14.68 -7.25 -23.08
N VAL A 203 -14.26 -6.16 -22.44
CA VAL A 203 -13.04 -6.16 -21.62
C VAL A 203 -13.14 -7.18 -20.48
N ALA A 204 -14.29 -7.26 -19.79
CA ALA A 204 -14.50 -8.25 -18.74
C ALA A 204 -14.37 -9.69 -19.28
N HIS A 205 -15.00 -9.98 -20.43
CA HIS A 205 -14.91 -11.27 -21.09
C HIS A 205 -13.47 -11.62 -21.50
N ASP A 206 -12.74 -10.68 -22.11
CA ASP A 206 -11.39 -10.91 -22.62
C ASP A 206 -10.37 -11.23 -21.52
N ILE A 207 -10.55 -10.64 -20.32
CA ILE A 207 -9.74 -10.95 -19.15
C ILE A 207 -10.25 -12.16 -18.34
N GLY A 208 -11.35 -12.79 -18.76
CA GLY A 208 -11.94 -13.96 -18.12
C GLY A 208 -12.70 -13.65 -16.82
N GLU A 209 -13.27 -12.46 -16.70
CA GLU A 209 -14.00 -11.99 -15.52
C GLU A 209 -15.46 -11.68 -15.83
N THR A 210 -16.33 -11.76 -14.82
CA THR A 210 -17.76 -11.44 -14.98
C THR A 210 -18.03 -9.93 -15.08
N THR A 211 -17.15 -9.12 -14.50
CA THR A 211 -17.26 -7.66 -14.48
C THR A 211 -15.91 -7.04 -14.14
N ILE A 212 -15.65 -5.86 -14.71
CA ILE A 212 -14.51 -4.99 -14.36
C ILE A 212 -14.91 -3.79 -13.49
N LEU A 213 -16.21 -3.60 -13.26
CA LEU A 213 -16.74 -2.40 -12.61
C LEU A 213 -16.36 -2.34 -11.13
N ALA A 214 -16.04 -1.14 -10.65
CA ALA A 214 -15.74 -0.86 -9.24
C ALA A 214 -14.69 -1.79 -8.61
N ARG A 215 -13.78 -2.36 -9.42
CA ARG A 215 -12.56 -3.06 -8.97
C ARG A 215 -11.49 -2.04 -8.60
N ALA A 216 -11.85 -1.12 -7.70
CA ALA A 216 -11.00 -0.01 -7.30
C ALA A 216 -9.70 -0.53 -6.68
N GLY A 217 -8.56 -0.04 -7.21
CA GLY A 217 -7.24 -0.37 -6.70
C GLY A 217 -6.18 -0.39 -7.80
N GLY A 218 -4.92 -0.21 -7.39
CA GLY A 218 -3.78 -0.28 -8.31
C GLY A 218 -3.59 -1.67 -8.90
N ALA A 219 -3.91 -2.73 -8.16
CA ALA A 219 -3.67 -4.11 -8.55
C ALA A 219 -4.50 -4.58 -9.76
N PRO A 220 -5.85 -4.46 -9.78
CA PRO A 220 -6.63 -4.84 -10.97
C PRO A 220 -6.30 -3.99 -12.19
N THR A 221 -6.06 -2.69 -12.00
CA THR A 221 -5.67 -1.76 -13.07
C THR A 221 -4.33 -2.16 -13.68
N LEU A 222 -3.33 -2.43 -12.84
CA LEU A 222 -2.03 -2.91 -13.29
C LEU A 222 -2.16 -4.24 -14.05
N ALA A 223 -2.98 -5.16 -13.55
CA ALA A 223 -3.20 -6.46 -14.18
C ALA A 223 -3.81 -6.32 -15.58
N VAL A 224 -4.81 -5.45 -15.76
CA VAL A 224 -5.39 -5.17 -17.09
C VAL A 224 -4.35 -4.56 -18.03
N GLY A 225 -3.56 -3.58 -17.56
CA GLY A 225 -2.51 -2.96 -18.36
C GLY A 225 -1.43 -3.95 -18.78
N ILE A 226 -0.95 -4.79 -17.86
CA ILE A 226 -0.01 -5.88 -18.15
C ILE A 226 -0.61 -6.85 -19.17
N ALA A 227 -1.87 -7.24 -18.99
CA ALA A 227 -2.53 -8.18 -19.89
C ALA A 227 -2.64 -7.63 -21.31
N GLN A 228 -3.02 -6.36 -21.48
CA GLN A 228 -3.08 -5.71 -22.79
C GLN A 228 -1.71 -5.64 -23.46
N ILE A 229 -0.67 -5.23 -22.72
CA ILE A 229 0.69 -5.13 -23.25
C ILE A 229 1.21 -6.51 -23.65
N LEU A 230 1.15 -7.51 -22.77
CA LEU A 230 1.72 -8.83 -23.05
C LEU A 230 0.91 -9.61 -24.09
N HIS A 231 -0.41 -9.44 -24.15
CA HIS A 231 -1.24 -10.01 -25.20
C HIS A 231 -0.84 -9.49 -26.59
N SER A 232 -0.48 -8.21 -26.70
CA SER A 232 -0.03 -7.65 -27.98
C SER A 232 1.33 -8.17 -28.46
N VAL A 233 2.19 -8.65 -27.54
CA VAL A 233 3.48 -9.28 -27.88
C VAL A 233 3.32 -10.75 -28.28
N LEU A 234 2.52 -11.50 -27.51
CA LEU A 234 2.27 -12.92 -27.69
C LEU A 234 0.77 -13.14 -27.90
N PRO A 235 0.24 -12.81 -29.09
CA PRO A 235 -1.17 -13.00 -29.39
C PRO A 235 -1.49 -14.50 -29.45
N GLY A 236 -2.52 -14.91 -28.73
CA GLY A 236 -3.05 -16.26 -28.73
C GLY A 236 -4.43 -16.30 -28.10
N GLU A 237 -5.20 -17.35 -28.39
CA GLU A 237 -6.53 -17.53 -27.79
C GLU A 237 -6.43 -17.57 -26.26
N ASN A 238 -7.31 -16.83 -25.58
CA ASN A 238 -7.37 -16.73 -24.11
C ASN A 238 -6.09 -16.25 -23.39
N THR A 239 -5.12 -15.69 -24.11
CA THR A 239 -3.87 -15.21 -23.48
C THR A 239 -4.08 -13.97 -22.61
N MET A 240 -5.05 -13.10 -22.93
CA MET A 240 -5.34 -11.91 -22.11
C MET A 240 -5.84 -12.31 -20.71
N ALA A 241 -6.78 -13.26 -20.62
CA ALA A 241 -7.24 -13.82 -19.36
C ALA A 241 -6.11 -14.47 -18.56
N PHE A 242 -5.23 -15.24 -19.23
CA PHE A 242 -4.05 -15.82 -18.58
C PHE A 242 -3.14 -14.74 -17.98
N TRP A 243 -2.78 -13.71 -18.76
CA TRP A 243 -1.89 -12.65 -18.30
C TRP A 243 -2.49 -11.81 -17.17
N TYR A 244 -3.80 -11.53 -17.23
CA TYR A 244 -4.52 -10.82 -16.18
C TYR A 244 -4.50 -11.59 -14.86
N HIS A 245 -4.88 -12.87 -14.86
CA HIS A 245 -4.88 -13.70 -13.64
C HIS A 245 -3.46 -13.95 -13.12
N PHE A 246 -2.48 -14.10 -14.01
CA PHE A 246 -1.07 -14.19 -13.66
C PHE A 246 -0.60 -12.91 -12.95
N ALA A 247 -0.96 -11.73 -13.47
CA ALA A 247 -0.60 -10.44 -12.87
C ALA A 247 -1.27 -10.24 -11.50
N ILE A 248 -2.55 -10.60 -11.36
CA ILE A 248 -3.24 -10.56 -10.05
C ILE A 248 -2.55 -11.47 -9.03
N LEU A 249 -2.18 -12.70 -9.43
CA LEU A 249 -1.50 -13.62 -8.54
C LEU A 249 -0.13 -13.09 -8.12
N PHE A 250 0.65 -12.57 -9.07
CA PHE A 250 1.93 -11.92 -8.81
C PHE A 250 1.77 -10.80 -7.75
N GLU A 251 0.74 -9.96 -7.90
CA GLU A 251 0.47 -8.85 -6.99
C GLU A 251 0.01 -9.34 -5.61
N ALA A 252 -0.84 -10.37 -5.56
CA ALA A 252 -1.26 -11.00 -4.31
C ALA A 252 -0.05 -11.56 -3.53
N LEU A 253 0.93 -12.17 -4.22
CA LEU A 253 2.17 -12.63 -3.61
C LEU A 253 3.03 -11.49 -3.08
N PHE A 254 3.02 -10.33 -3.76
CA PHE A 254 3.69 -9.12 -3.29
C PHE A 254 3.09 -8.63 -1.97
N ILE A 255 1.76 -8.52 -1.90
CA ILE A 255 1.04 -8.08 -0.70
C ILE A 255 1.30 -9.02 0.48
N LEU A 256 1.23 -10.35 0.26
CA LEU A 256 1.48 -11.32 1.32
C LEU A 256 2.90 -11.22 1.90
N THR A 257 3.91 -10.82 1.11
CA THR A 257 5.29 -10.65 1.62
C THR A 257 5.36 -9.39 2.50
N ALA A 258 4.69 -8.32 2.07
CA ALA A 258 4.60 -7.10 2.86
C ALA A 258 3.89 -7.33 4.20
N VAL A 259 2.83 -8.15 4.24
CA VAL A 259 2.11 -8.50 5.47
C VAL A 259 3.00 -9.26 6.45
N ASP A 260 3.78 -10.25 5.99
CA ASP A 260 4.71 -11.00 6.85
C ASP A 260 5.82 -10.09 7.40
N ALA A 261 6.55 -9.39 6.52
CA ALA A 261 7.64 -8.50 6.92
C ALA A 261 7.14 -7.36 7.84
N GLY A 262 5.99 -6.77 7.51
CA GLY A 262 5.34 -5.74 8.30
C GLY A 262 4.89 -6.24 9.68
N THR A 263 4.29 -7.42 9.76
CA THR A 263 3.87 -8.00 11.05
C THR A 263 5.09 -8.33 11.93
N ARG A 264 6.19 -8.82 11.35
CA ARG A 264 7.43 -9.07 12.11
C ARG A 264 8.05 -7.78 12.65
N ALA A 265 8.15 -6.74 11.82
CA ALA A 265 8.65 -5.44 12.26
C ALA A 265 7.72 -4.82 13.31
N GLY A 266 6.41 -4.84 13.08
CA GLY A 266 5.38 -4.34 13.98
C GLY A 266 5.38 -5.05 15.34
N ARG A 267 5.64 -6.36 15.36
CA ARG A 267 5.85 -7.12 16.60
C ARG A 267 7.01 -6.54 17.43
N PHE A 268 8.16 -6.29 16.82
CA PHE A 268 9.31 -5.73 17.55
C PHE A 268 9.00 -4.32 18.08
N MET A 269 8.38 -3.48 17.26
CA MET A 269 7.95 -2.14 17.68
C MET A 269 6.96 -2.20 18.84
N LEU A 270 6.01 -3.13 18.82
CA LEU A 270 5.04 -3.31 19.88
C LEU A 270 5.69 -3.87 21.16
N GLN A 271 6.65 -4.80 21.03
CA GLN A 271 7.44 -5.29 22.16
C GLN A 271 8.25 -4.20 22.83
N ASP A 272 8.90 -3.32 22.05
CA ASP A 272 9.68 -2.21 22.58
C ASP A 272 8.78 -1.19 23.31
N LEU A 273 7.62 -0.89 22.73
CA LEU A 273 6.63 0.00 23.34
C LEU A 273 6.09 -0.59 24.65
N LEU A 274 5.56 -1.82 24.60
CA LEU A 274 4.99 -2.47 25.79
C LEU A 274 6.07 -2.78 26.83
N GLY A 275 7.29 -3.08 26.39
CA GLY A 275 8.45 -3.31 27.23
C GLY A 275 8.82 -2.13 28.11
N SER A 276 8.46 -0.92 27.70
CA SER A 276 8.64 0.29 28.51
C SER A 276 7.72 0.33 29.74
N PHE A 277 6.60 -0.38 29.70
CA PHE A 277 5.66 -0.51 30.82
C PHE A 277 5.83 -1.85 31.56
N VAL A 278 6.08 -2.93 30.82
CA VAL A 278 6.23 -4.30 31.34
C VAL A 278 7.58 -4.86 30.87
N PRO A 279 8.64 -4.80 31.69
CA PRO A 279 10.00 -5.19 31.27
C PRO A 279 10.14 -6.61 30.74
N ALA A 280 9.25 -7.53 31.13
CA ALA A 280 9.21 -8.90 30.63
C ALA A 280 8.98 -8.97 29.10
N LEU A 281 8.28 -7.98 28.52
CA LEU A 281 8.00 -7.93 27.08
C LEU A 281 9.20 -7.46 26.24
N LYS A 282 10.26 -6.91 26.86
CA LYS A 282 11.53 -6.64 26.17
C LYS A 282 12.31 -7.90 25.81
N ARG A 283 11.97 -9.05 26.38
CA ARG A 283 12.67 -10.32 26.17
C ARG A 283 12.26 -10.92 24.83
N THR A 284 12.93 -10.52 23.75
CA THR A 284 12.69 -10.99 22.38
C THR A 284 12.94 -12.49 22.17
N GLU A 285 13.67 -13.14 23.09
CA GLU A 285 13.85 -14.59 23.09
C GLU A 285 12.66 -15.36 23.70
N SER A 286 11.80 -14.69 24.47
CA SER A 286 10.66 -15.35 25.10
C SER A 286 9.56 -15.64 24.09
N TRP A 287 9.25 -16.93 23.90
CA TRP A 287 8.12 -17.37 23.08
C TRP A 287 6.80 -16.71 23.51
N THR A 288 6.54 -16.59 24.80
CA THR A 288 5.31 -15.95 25.31
C THR A 288 5.25 -14.47 24.93
N ALA A 289 6.33 -13.71 25.16
CA ALA A 289 6.38 -12.30 24.79
C ALA A 289 6.23 -12.11 23.27
N ASN A 290 6.83 -13.00 22.47
CA ASN A 290 6.71 -13.01 21.02
C ASN A 290 5.27 -13.30 20.58
N LEU A 291 4.62 -14.31 21.15
CA LEU A 291 3.24 -14.68 20.81
C LEU A 291 2.26 -13.56 21.16
N VAL A 292 2.37 -12.98 22.36
CA VAL A 292 1.48 -11.90 22.80
C VAL A 292 1.63 -10.66 21.92
N ALA A 293 2.87 -10.23 21.64
CA ALA A 293 3.08 -9.09 20.78
C ALA A 293 2.68 -9.35 19.32
N THR A 294 2.87 -10.57 18.81
CA THR A 294 2.39 -10.92 17.46
C THR A 294 0.88 -10.89 17.41
N ALA A 295 0.20 -11.49 18.40
CA ALA A 295 -1.25 -11.47 18.51
C ALA A 295 -1.80 -10.05 18.58
N GLY A 296 -1.19 -9.19 19.40
CA GLY A 296 -1.56 -7.77 19.48
C GLY A 296 -1.36 -7.03 18.16
N CYS A 297 -0.21 -7.22 17.50
CA CYS A 297 0.08 -6.60 16.20
C CYS A 297 -0.91 -7.06 15.12
N VAL A 298 -1.19 -8.37 15.05
CA VAL A 298 -2.12 -8.97 14.09
C VAL A 298 -3.56 -8.57 14.37
N ALA A 299 -3.96 -8.46 15.63
CA ALA A 299 -5.29 -7.97 15.99
C ALA A 299 -5.50 -6.51 15.54
N MET A 300 -4.50 -5.65 15.71
CA MET A 300 -4.59 -4.24 15.31
C MET A 300 -4.76 -4.07 13.79
N TRP A 301 -3.87 -4.65 12.97
CA TRP A 301 -4.00 -4.52 11.51
C TRP A 301 -5.13 -5.39 10.97
N GLY A 302 -5.40 -6.55 11.57
CA GLY A 302 -6.48 -7.46 11.20
C GLY A 302 -7.85 -6.84 11.40
N TYR A 303 -8.04 -6.05 12.46
CA TYR A 303 -9.24 -5.24 12.65
C TYR A 303 -9.44 -4.26 11.48
N LEU A 304 -8.40 -3.54 11.06
CA LEU A 304 -8.48 -2.62 9.93
C LEU A 304 -8.79 -3.35 8.62
N LEU A 305 -8.21 -4.52 8.37
CA LEU A 305 -8.55 -5.35 7.21
C LEU A 305 -10.01 -5.79 7.24
N TYR A 306 -10.49 -6.27 8.39
CA TYR A 306 -11.88 -6.67 8.57
C TYR A 306 -12.84 -5.52 8.32
N GLN A 307 -12.61 -4.34 8.92
CA GLN A 307 -13.40 -3.14 8.65
C GLN A 307 -13.37 -2.76 7.16
N GLY A 308 -12.21 -2.88 6.51
CA GLY A 308 -12.05 -2.65 5.07
C GLY A 308 -12.94 -3.53 4.19
N VAL A 309 -13.30 -4.74 4.65
CA VAL A 309 -14.11 -5.71 3.93
C VAL A 309 -15.60 -5.60 4.27
N ILE A 310 -15.95 -5.31 5.52
CA ILE A 310 -17.36 -5.30 5.95
C ILE A 310 -18.05 -3.94 5.77
N ASP A 311 -17.31 -2.84 5.68
CA ASP A 311 -17.88 -1.49 5.53
C ASP A 311 -17.92 -1.05 4.05
N PRO A 312 -19.11 -1.09 3.40
CA PRO A 312 -19.26 -0.71 2.00
C PRO A 312 -19.16 0.81 1.75
N LEU A 313 -19.24 1.63 2.79
CA LEU A 313 -19.31 3.10 2.67
C LEU A 313 -18.02 3.80 3.11
N GLY A 314 -17.23 3.14 3.96
CA GLY A 314 -16.13 3.78 4.64
C GLY A 314 -14.86 2.97 4.78
N GLY A 315 -14.84 1.66 4.52
CA GLY A 315 -13.69 0.78 4.81
C GLY A 315 -12.38 1.21 4.12
N ILE A 316 -12.08 0.65 2.95
CA ILE A 316 -10.81 0.91 2.27
C ILE A 316 -10.69 2.35 1.77
N ASN A 317 -11.80 2.96 1.33
CA ASN A 317 -11.81 4.28 0.72
C ASN A 317 -11.49 5.41 1.71
N THR A 318 -11.80 5.26 3.01
CA THR A 318 -11.43 6.27 4.01
C THR A 318 -10.09 5.98 4.68
N LEU A 319 -9.69 4.71 4.77
CA LEU A 319 -8.38 4.30 5.30
C LEU A 319 -7.24 4.56 4.31
N TRP A 320 -7.49 4.49 3.00
CA TRP A 320 -6.45 4.70 1.98
C TRP A 320 -5.75 6.06 2.09
N PRO A 321 -6.46 7.19 2.29
CA PRO A 321 -5.80 8.45 2.57
C PRO A 321 -4.90 8.46 3.80
N LEU A 322 -5.32 7.78 4.86
CA LEU A 322 -4.54 7.69 6.08
C LEU A 322 -3.27 6.83 5.87
N PHE A 323 -3.38 5.76 5.09
CA PHE A 323 -2.23 4.95 4.68
C PHE A 323 -1.19 5.82 3.94
N GLY A 324 -1.63 6.59 2.95
CA GLY A 324 -0.79 7.50 2.19
C GLY A 324 -0.04 8.52 3.06
N ILE A 325 -0.78 9.19 3.96
CA ILE A 325 -0.22 10.17 4.91
C ILE A 325 0.80 9.50 5.82
N SER A 326 0.43 8.39 6.45
CA SER A 326 1.29 7.71 7.42
C SER A 326 2.58 7.18 6.78
N ASN A 327 2.50 6.61 5.57
CA ASN A 327 3.68 6.14 4.86
C ASN A 327 4.66 7.28 4.52
N GLN A 328 4.18 8.43 4.05
CA GLN A 328 5.06 9.56 3.76
C GLN A 328 5.62 10.22 5.01
N MET A 329 4.85 10.23 6.11
CA MET A 329 5.34 10.68 7.42
C MET A 329 6.47 9.80 7.94
N LEU A 330 6.38 8.47 7.76
CA LEU A 330 7.48 7.55 8.07
C LEU A 330 8.73 7.84 7.22
N ALA A 331 8.56 8.20 5.94
CA ALA A 331 9.67 8.62 5.09
C ALA A 331 10.33 9.90 5.61
N GLY A 332 9.52 10.88 6.02
CA GLY A 332 9.99 12.09 6.68
C GLY A 332 10.81 11.79 7.94
N ILE A 333 10.35 10.86 8.78
CA ILE A 333 11.07 10.39 9.97
C ILE A 333 12.42 9.77 9.61
N ALA A 334 12.45 8.88 8.61
CA ALA A 334 13.68 8.23 8.16
C ALA A 334 14.70 9.26 7.61
N LEU A 335 14.25 10.25 6.84
CA LEU A 335 15.12 11.31 6.32
C LEU A 335 15.61 12.28 7.41
N MET A 336 14.76 12.59 8.39
CA MET A 336 15.18 13.35 9.58
C MET A 336 16.24 12.59 10.38
N LEU A 337 16.05 11.29 10.59
CA LEU A 337 17.05 10.43 11.23
C LEU A 337 18.37 10.41 10.43
N GLY A 338 18.30 10.20 9.12
CA GLY A 338 19.47 10.24 8.23
C GLY A 338 20.20 11.59 8.29
N THR A 339 19.44 12.69 8.35
CA THR A 339 19.99 14.05 8.53
C THR A 339 20.77 14.17 9.84
N VAL A 340 20.18 13.73 10.95
CA VAL A 340 20.84 13.76 12.26
C VAL A 340 22.10 12.89 12.26
N VAL A 341 22.04 11.69 11.67
CA VAL A 341 23.20 10.78 11.55
C VAL A 341 24.33 11.45 10.77
N LEU A 342 24.05 12.08 9.62
CA LEU A 342 25.07 12.80 8.83
C LEU A 342 25.72 13.94 9.62
N ILE A 343 24.95 14.68 10.42
CA ILE A 343 25.47 15.72 11.30
C ILE A 343 26.40 15.12 12.36
N LYS A 344 25.98 14.02 13.02
CA LYS A 344 26.78 13.32 14.05
C LYS A 344 28.09 12.77 13.50
N MET A 345 28.09 12.29 12.25
CA MET A 345 29.26 11.82 11.49
C MET A 345 30.19 12.93 10.98
N LYS A 346 29.84 14.22 11.18
CA LYS A 346 30.55 15.38 10.61
C LYS A 346 30.60 15.39 9.08
N ARG A 347 29.56 14.84 8.46
CA ARG A 347 29.36 14.83 7.00
C ARG A 347 28.44 15.97 6.56
N GLN A 348 28.62 17.16 7.13
CA GLN A 348 27.72 18.31 6.97
C GLN A 348 27.51 18.72 5.51
N ARG A 349 28.54 18.58 4.65
CA ARG A 349 28.43 18.86 3.21
C ARG A 349 27.35 18.06 2.48
N TYR A 350 26.90 16.94 3.06
CA TYR A 350 25.91 16.04 2.48
C TYR A 350 24.53 16.14 3.14
N VAL A 351 24.38 16.96 4.19
CA VAL A 351 23.12 17.09 4.94
C VAL A 351 21.96 17.50 4.05
N TRP A 352 22.20 18.31 3.02
CA TRP A 352 21.16 18.73 2.08
C TRP A 352 20.49 17.57 1.34
N VAL A 353 21.19 16.44 1.14
CA VAL A 353 20.67 15.26 0.42
C VAL A 353 19.47 14.65 1.14
N THR A 354 19.50 14.65 2.48
CA THR A 354 18.40 14.13 3.30
C THR A 354 17.47 15.23 3.79
N LEU A 355 18.00 16.43 4.07
CA LEU A 355 17.22 17.53 4.64
C LEU A 355 16.24 18.15 3.64
N LEU A 356 16.64 18.35 2.38
CA LEU A 356 15.77 18.94 1.37
C LEU A 356 14.51 18.11 1.12
N PRO A 357 14.61 16.79 0.84
CA PRO A 357 13.41 15.95 0.71
C PRO A 357 12.65 15.82 2.03
N ALA A 358 13.32 15.81 3.20
CA ALA A 358 12.63 15.80 4.49
C ALA A 358 11.73 17.03 4.67
N VAL A 359 12.26 18.23 4.42
CA VAL A 359 11.50 19.48 4.54
C VAL A 359 10.31 19.48 3.58
N TRP A 360 10.53 19.08 2.33
CA TRP A 360 9.46 19.02 1.34
C TRP A 360 8.35 18.05 1.74
N LEU A 361 8.70 16.83 2.16
CA LEU A 361 7.72 15.84 2.62
C LEU A 361 6.99 16.31 3.87
N LEU A 362 7.68 16.93 4.82
CA LEU A 362 7.05 17.49 6.02
C LEU A 362 6.02 18.56 5.64
N ILE A 363 6.33 19.46 4.70
CA ILE A 363 5.38 20.47 4.21
C ILE A 363 4.16 19.78 3.58
N CYS A 364 4.38 18.86 2.64
CA CYS A 364 3.28 18.20 1.93
C CYS A 364 2.40 17.36 2.87
N THR A 365 3.01 16.52 3.72
CA THR A 365 2.27 15.63 4.64
C THR A 365 1.56 16.39 5.74
N THR A 366 2.17 17.45 6.27
CA THR A 366 1.53 18.33 7.26
C THR A 366 0.35 19.06 6.65
N THR A 367 0.52 19.64 5.46
CA THR A 367 -0.55 20.35 4.76
C THR A 367 -1.70 19.39 4.41
N ALA A 368 -1.39 18.21 3.87
CA ALA A 368 -2.39 17.20 3.56
C ALA A 368 -3.14 16.72 4.82
N GLY A 369 -2.41 16.49 5.93
CA GLY A 369 -2.97 16.13 7.22
C GLY A 369 -3.93 17.20 7.75
N PHE A 370 -3.55 18.48 7.68
CA PHE A 370 -4.42 19.57 8.09
C PHE A 370 -5.66 19.73 7.21
N ILE A 371 -5.52 19.60 5.88
CA ILE A 371 -6.68 19.60 4.98
C ILE A 371 -7.60 18.43 5.34
N LYS A 372 -7.08 17.21 5.49
CA LYS A 372 -7.90 16.05 5.86
C LYS A 372 -8.53 16.17 7.25
N LEU A 373 -7.95 16.91 8.19
CA LEU A 373 -8.56 17.17 9.48
C LEU A 373 -9.66 18.23 9.42
N PHE A 374 -9.39 19.38 8.79
CA PHE A 374 -10.13 20.61 9.01
C PHE A 374 -10.85 21.18 7.79
N ASP A 375 -10.70 20.59 6.60
CA ASP A 375 -11.41 21.07 5.41
C ASP A 375 -12.93 21.04 5.63
N ALA A 376 -13.60 22.13 5.25
CA ALA A 376 -15.03 22.29 5.45
C ALA A 376 -15.86 21.38 4.52
N ASN A 377 -15.29 20.91 3.42
CA ASN A 377 -15.92 19.98 2.50
C ASN A 377 -15.94 18.56 3.11
N PRO A 378 -17.11 17.97 3.38
CA PRO A 378 -17.24 16.61 3.93
C PRO A 378 -16.64 15.52 3.03
N ALA A 379 -16.43 15.79 1.73
CA ALA A 379 -15.77 14.87 0.83
C ALA A 379 -14.24 14.81 1.05
N ILE A 380 -13.67 15.79 1.75
CA ILE A 380 -12.24 15.93 1.99
C ILE A 380 -11.94 15.80 3.49
N GLY A 381 -12.58 16.63 4.33
CA GLY A 381 -12.31 16.75 5.76
C GLY A 381 -13.04 15.71 6.61
N PHE A 382 -12.30 15.00 7.45
CA PHE A 382 -12.82 13.97 8.35
C PHE A 382 -13.76 14.54 9.41
N LEU A 383 -13.43 15.69 10.01
CA LEU A 383 -14.30 16.31 11.02
C LEU A 383 -15.59 16.87 10.40
N ALA A 384 -15.51 17.44 9.19
CA ALA A 384 -16.68 17.91 8.46
C ALA A 384 -17.61 16.74 8.07
N LEU A 385 -17.03 15.60 7.67
CA LEU A 385 -17.78 14.37 7.39
C LEU A 385 -18.50 13.86 8.64
N ALA A 386 -17.79 13.73 9.76
CA ALA A 386 -18.36 13.30 11.03
C ALA A 386 -19.53 14.20 11.44
N LYS A 387 -19.33 15.53 11.39
CA LYS A 387 -20.36 16.51 11.72
C LYS A 387 -21.60 16.38 10.81
N LYS A 388 -21.43 16.31 9.49
CA LYS A 388 -22.54 16.17 8.53
C LYS A 388 -23.43 14.98 8.85
N TYR A 389 -22.82 13.82 9.12
CA TYR A 389 -23.57 12.61 9.44
C TYR A 389 -24.16 12.63 10.86
N SER A 390 -23.46 13.21 11.84
CA SER A 390 -23.99 13.40 13.19
C SER A 390 -25.20 14.33 13.23
N ASP A 391 -25.15 15.46 12.50
CA ASP A 391 -26.26 16.40 12.41
C ASP A 391 -27.49 15.77 11.74
N ALA A 392 -27.29 15.00 10.66
CA ALA A 392 -28.37 14.26 10.02
C ALA A 392 -28.96 13.19 10.93
N LEU A 393 -28.12 12.47 11.68
CA LEU A 393 -28.57 11.45 12.63
C LEU A 393 -29.43 12.07 13.74
N ALA A 394 -29.01 13.22 14.27
CA ALA A 394 -29.74 13.96 15.30
C ALA A 394 -31.12 14.44 14.79
N ASN A 395 -31.23 14.72 13.49
CA ASN A 395 -32.48 15.11 12.82
C ASN A 395 -33.32 13.91 12.34
N GLY A 396 -32.92 12.66 12.64
CA GLY A 396 -33.61 11.45 12.19
C GLY A 396 -33.56 11.20 10.68
N GLN A 397 -32.59 11.80 9.98
CA GLN A 397 -32.44 11.69 8.53
C GLN A 397 -31.38 10.65 8.16
N VAL A 398 -31.67 9.83 7.15
CA VAL A 398 -30.70 8.90 6.56
C VAL A 398 -30.10 9.51 5.30
N LEU A 399 -28.80 9.81 5.32
CA LEU A 399 -28.10 10.42 4.20
C LEU A 399 -27.47 9.38 3.28
N ALA A 400 -27.78 9.46 1.98
CA ALA A 400 -27.06 8.72 0.95
C ALA A 400 -25.55 9.06 0.99
N PRO A 401 -24.65 8.09 0.73
CA PRO A 401 -24.91 6.71 0.30
C PRO A 401 -25.31 5.72 1.41
N ALA A 402 -25.39 6.15 2.69
CA ALA A 402 -25.87 5.27 3.75
C ALA A 402 -27.35 4.93 3.58
N LYS A 403 -27.69 3.66 3.82
CA LYS A 403 -29.04 3.09 3.70
C LYS A 403 -29.69 2.83 5.05
N SER A 404 -28.94 2.90 6.14
CA SER A 404 -29.43 2.67 7.50
C SER A 404 -28.76 3.59 8.51
N ILE A 405 -29.36 3.70 9.69
CA ILE A 405 -28.78 4.42 10.84
C ILE A 405 -27.45 3.80 11.26
N ASP A 406 -27.35 2.47 11.31
CA ASP A 406 -26.11 1.77 11.66
C ASP A 406 -24.97 2.15 10.71
N GLN A 407 -25.27 2.20 9.40
CA GLN A 407 -24.30 2.64 8.39
C GLN A 407 -23.84 4.09 8.59
N MET A 408 -24.74 4.99 9.00
CA MET A 408 -24.34 6.35 9.35
C MET A 408 -23.45 6.39 10.59
N GLN A 409 -23.75 5.60 11.62
CA GLN A 409 -22.91 5.50 12.82
C GLN A 409 -21.52 4.98 12.49
N HIS A 410 -21.41 4.00 11.59
CA HIS A 410 -20.12 3.51 11.08
C HIS A 410 -19.33 4.61 10.36
N VAL A 411 -19.97 5.39 9.49
CA VAL A 411 -19.32 6.52 8.81
C VAL A 411 -18.80 7.55 9.82
N ILE A 412 -19.59 7.89 10.84
CA ILE A 412 -19.20 8.82 11.91
C ILE A 412 -17.99 8.25 12.68
N PHE A 413 -18.04 7.00 13.10
CA PHE A 413 -16.97 6.34 13.84
C PHE A 413 -15.67 6.29 13.04
N ASN A 414 -15.74 5.93 11.75
CA ASN A 414 -14.58 5.89 10.87
C ASN A 414 -14.00 7.28 10.62
N ALA A 415 -14.85 8.30 10.46
CA ALA A 415 -14.41 9.68 10.33
C ALA A 415 -13.65 10.18 11.58
N TYR A 416 -14.15 9.91 12.79
CA TYR A 416 -13.44 10.25 14.03
C TYR A 416 -12.16 9.44 14.22
N THR A 417 -12.18 8.15 13.84
CA THR A 417 -10.99 7.29 13.90
C THR A 417 -9.88 7.85 12.99
N ASN A 418 -10.22 8.19 11.74
CA ASN A 418 -9.28 8.78 10.79
C ASN A 418 -8.76 10.14 11.25
N ALA A 419 -9.63 10.99 11.81
CA ALA A 419 -9.21 12.27 12.37
C ALA A 419 -8.25 12.08 13.56
N THR A 420 -8.57 11.18 14.48
CA THR A 420 -7.75 10.88 15.65
C THR A 420 -6.38 10.34 15.26
N LEU A 421 -6.35 9.37 14.34
CA LEU A 421 -5.10 8.79 13.84
C LEU A 421 -4.26 9.82 13.08
N THR A 422 -4.87 10.68 12.27
CA THR A 422 -4.15 11.75 11.57
C THR A 422 -3.51 12.74 12.55
N ALA A 423 -4.27 13.16 13.57
CA ALA A 423 -3.75 14.04 14.63
C ALA A 423 -2.61 13.38 15.42
N LEU A 424 -2.75 12.09 15.74
CA LEU A 424 -1.71 11.30 16.40
C LEU A 424 -0.44 11.22 15.56
N PHE A 425 -0.56 10.94 14.26
CA PHE A 425 0.60 10.85 13.37
C PHE A 425 1.32 12.20 13.22
N LEU A 426 0.57 13.30 13.07
CA LEU A 426 1.15 14.66 13.09
C LEU A 426 1.90 14.94 14.39
N PHE A 427 1.30 14.58 15.53
CA PHE A 427 1.92 14.75 16.84
C PHE A 427 3.25 13.98 16.95
N VAL A 428 3.27 12.72 16.49
CA VAL A 428 4.49 11.89 16.49
C VAL A 428 5.56 12.51 15.58
N VAL A 429 5.20 12.93 14.37
CA VAL A 429 6.13 13.56 13.42
C VAL A 429 6.72 14.85 13.98
N PHE A 430 5.90 15.73 14.55
CA PHE A 430 6.39 16.97 15.17
C PHE A 430 7.26 16.72 16.40
N SER A 431 6.93 15.70 17.20
CA SER A 431 7.76 15.28 18.33
C SER A 431 9.14 14.82 17.84
N ILE A 432 9.18 14.00 16.80
CA ILE A 432 10.45 13.54 16.20
C ILE A 432 11.22 14.70 15.57
N LEU A 433 10.54 15.62 14.88
CA LEU A 433 11.17 16.83 14.34
C LEU A 433 11.82 17.66 15.44
N PHE A 434 11.12 17.87 16.56
CA PHE A 434 11.67 18.58 17.72
C PHE A 434 12.94 17.90 18.25
N PHE A 435 12.90 16.57 18.47
CA PHE A 435 14.08 15.83 18.93
C PHE A 435 15.21 15.82 17.91
N ALA A 436 14.90 15.70 16.61
CA ALA A 436 15.88 15.72 15.53
C ALA A 436 16.59 17.08 15.46
N LEU A 437 15.85 18.19 15.59
CA LEU A 437 16.43 19.53 15.65
C LEU A 437 17.30 19.70 16.91
N LYS A 438 16.80 19.31 18.09
CA LYS A 438 17.53 19.41 19.35
C LYS A 438 18.87 18.65 19.29
N VAL A 439 18.83 17.39 18.86
CA VAL A 439 20.02 16.54 18.75
C VAL A 439 20.94 17.01 17.63
N GLY A 440 20.38 17.42 16.49
CA GLY A 440 21.12 17.96 15.36
C GLY A 440 21.90 19.22 15.72
N ILE A 441 21.27 20.19 16.39
CA ILE A 441 21.92 21.43 16.84
C ILE A 441 23.03 21.13 17.85
N ALA A 442 22.76 20.29 18.85
CA ALA A 442 23.76 19.90 19.84
C ALA A 442 24.97 19.20 19.18
N ALA A 443 24.71 18.28 18.25
CA ALA A 443 25.75 17.59 17.50
C ALA A 443 26.46 18.50 16.49
N TRP A 444 25.84 19.58 16.01
CA TRP A 444 26.48 20.53 15.11
C TRP A 444 27.58 21.33 15.80
N GLY A 445 27.37 21.69 17.08
CA GLY A 445 28.31 22.48 17.87
C GLY A 445 29.56 21.73 18.35
N THR A 446 29.56 20.39 18.32
CA THR A 446 30.74 19.61 18.71
C THR A 446 31.76 19.54 17.56
N LYS A 447 33.06 19.44 17.86
CA LYS A 447 34.08 19.22 16.82
C LYS A 447 34.25 17.74 16.46
N GLU A 448 34.01 16.85 17.42
CA GLU A 448 34.21 15.41 17.26
C GLU A 448 32.95 14.67 16.80
N ARG A 449 33.17 13.53 16.15
CA ARG A 449 32.11 12.58 15.79
C ARG A 449 31.39 12.09 17.05
N THR A 450 30.06 12.07 17.01
CA THR A 450 29.21 11.65 18.14
C THR A 450 28.33 10.44 17.80
N ASP A 451 28.47 9.89 16.60
CA ASP A 451 27.93 8.61 16.19
C ASP A 451 28.76 7.49 16.83
N LYS A 452 28.33 7.05 18.02
CA LYS A 452 28.89 5.89 18.70
C LYS A 452 28.01 4.69 18.41
N GLU A 453 28.61 3.61 17.93
CA GLU A 453 27.93 2.32 17.81
C GLU A 453 27.68 1.70 19.18
N ALA A 454 26.70 0.80 19.24
CA ALA A 454 26.52 -0.03 20.43
C ALA A 454 27.75 -0.92 20.61
N PRO A 455 28.13 -1.28 21.86
CA PRO A 455 29.23 -2.22 22.09
C PRO A 455 28.97 -3.54 21.35
N TYR A 456 30.02 -4.12 20.78
CA TYR A 456 29.95 -5.42 20.13
C TYR A 456 29.41 -6.47 21.11
N GLN A 457 28.37 -7.19 20.69
CA GLN A 457 27.87 -8.36 21.38
C GLN A 457 28.21 -9.59 20.53
N ALA A 458 29.02 -10.49 21.08
CA ALA A 458 29.29 -11.77 20.43
C ALA A 458 27.98 -12.56 20.30
N LEU A 459 27.80 -13.24 19.17
CA LEU A 459 26.73 -14.22 19.04
C LEU A 459 26.91 -15.27 20.15
N PRO A 460 25.83 -15.72 20.81
CA PRO A 460 25.91 -16.84 21.74
C PRO A 460 26.53 -18.03 21.00
N ASP A 461 27.50 -18.71 21.62
CA ASP A 461 28.05 -19.95 21.07
C ASP A 461 26.87 -20.93 20.86
N ALA A 462 26.72 -21.38 19.61
CA ALA A 462 25.58 -22.16 19.13
C ALA A 462 25.56 -23.60 19.65
#